data_AF-A0A7S1G432-F1
#
_entry.id   AF-A0A7S1G432-F1
#
_cell.length_a   1.000
_cell.length_b   1.000
_cell.length_c   1.000
_cell.angle_alpha   90.00
_cell.angle_beta   90.00
_cell.angle_gamma   90.00
#
_symmetry.space_group_name_H-M   'P 1'
#
loop_
_entity.id
_entity.type
_entity.pdbx_description
1 polymer ?
#
loop_
_entity_poly.entity_id
_entity_poly.type
_entity_poly.pdbx_seq_one_letter_code
_entity_poly.pdbx_strand_id
1 'polypeptide(L)'
;PAVLRARYNLPAAAVPSSTRSTMAVAEFEGQMWDPKDVFLFTSGCHLANMTVATMVPPAGNDGNGTCAIPIIGQAACEEALLDVEYILSTAPGVPLTDVYSSTFSLLDWAFAIGNLTAPPLVNSVSYGNDEAQQTSPAY
;
A
#
# COMPACT_ATOMS: atom_id res chain seq x y z
N PRO A 1 2.60 10.05 -11.65
CA PRO A 1 3.79 10.46 -10.85
C PRO A 1 4.42 11.83 -11.18
N ALA A 2 4.85 12.06 -12.43
CA ALA A 2 5.62 13.26 -12.80
C ALA A 2 4.90 14.57 -12.48
N VAL A 3 3.58 14.63 -12.73
CA VAL A 3 2.74 15.79 -12.39
C VAL A 3 2.77 16.10 -10.89
N LEU A 4 2.62 15.08 -10.03
CA LEU A 4 2.68 15.26 -8.57
C LEU A 4 4.06 15.72 -8.12
N ARG A 5 5.14 15.12 -8.65
CA ARG A 5 6.51 15.53 -8.31
C ARG A 5 6.76 16.99 -8.68
N ALA A 6 6.35 17.41 -9.88
CA ALA A 6 6.49 18.79 -10.33
C ALA A 6 5.64 19.75 -9.48
N ARG A 7 4.40 19.38 -9.15
CA ARG A 7 3.49 20.22 -8.37
C ARG A 7 3.96 20.44 -6.94
N TYR A 8 4.50 19.39 -6.30
CA TYR A 8 4.90 19.41 -4.88
C TYR A 8 6.41 19.55 -4.67
N ASN A 9 7.18 19.84 -5.72
CA ASN A 9 8.64 19.94 -5.67
C ASN A 9 9.32 18.71 -5.03
N LEU A 10 8.84 17.50 -5.35
CA LEU A 10 9.43 16.28 -4.82
C LEU A 10 10.80 16.04 -5.49
N PRO A 11 11.89 15.80 -4.72
CA PRO A 11 13.21 15.54 -5.29
C PRO A 11 13.15 14.37 -6.25
N ALA A 12 13.83 14.41 -7.41
CA ALA A 12 13.83 13.28 -8.35
C ALA A 12 14.65 12.08 -7.86
N ALA A 13 15.63 12.33 -6.98
CA ALA A 13 16.52 11.31 -6.43
C ALA A 13 15.78 10.35 -5.50
N ALA A 14 16.26 9.11 -5.46
CA ALA A 14 15.85 8.15 -4.43
C ALA A 14 16.28 8.64 -3.04
N VAL A 15 15.44 8.38 -2.05
CA VAL A 15 15.74 8.58 -0.64
C VAL A 15 16.91 7.64 -0.27
N PRO A 16 18.01 8.16 0.31
CA PRO A 16 19.14 7.33 0.68
C PRO A 16 18.76 6.29 1.74
N SER A 17 19.32 5.09 1.66
CA SER A 17 19.09 4.03 2.65
C SER A 17 19.56 4.38 4.07
N SER A 18 20.37 5.43 4.22
CA SER A 18 20.83 5.93 5.52
C SER A 18 19.74 6.63 6.34
N THR A 19 18.61 7.04 5.76
CA THR A 19 17.57 7.80 6.45
C THR A 19 16.72 6.98 7.43
N ARG A 20 16.85 5.64 7.43
CA ARG A 20 15.98 4.68 8.16
C ARG A 20 14.48 4.87 7.89
N SER A 21 14.12 5.58 6.82
CA SER A 21 12.73 5.79 6.42
C SER A 21 12.11 4.45 6.02
N THR A 22 10.88 4.20 6.47
CA THR A 22 10.06 3.06 6.08
C THR A 22 8.62 3.54 5.94
N MET A 23 7.87 2.92 5.04
CA MET A 23 6.47 3.26 4.79
C MET A 23 5.60 2.02 4.62
N ALA A 24 4.31 2.17 4.87
CA ALA A 24 3.31 1.15 4.61
C ALA A 24 2.07 1.71 3.91
N VAL A 25 1.40 0.82 3.20
CA VAL A 25 0.01 0.97 2.75
C VAL A 25 -0.87 -0.03 3.48
N ALA A 26 -2.16 0.25 3.53
CA ALA A 26 -3.16 -0.57 4.20
C ALA A 26 -4.20 -1.02 3.18
N GLU A 27 -4.35 -2.33 3.01
CA GLU A 27 -5.26 -2.90 2.02
C GLU A 27 -6.40 -3.64 2.70
N PHE A 28 -7.59 -3.53 2.14
CA PHE A 28 -8.82 -4.10 2.69
C PHE A 28 -9.62 -4.86 1.62
N GLU A 29 -10.50 -5.77 2.07
CA GLU A 29 -11.57 -6.37 1.24
C GLU A 29 -11.13 -7.10 -0.04
N GLY A 30 -10.09 -7.92 0.00
CA GLY A 30 -9.76 -8.79 -1.14
C GLY A 30 -9.03 -8.08 -2.28
N GLN A 31 -8.72 -6.79 -2.13
CA GLN A 31 -7.91 -6.06 -3.07
C GLN A 31 -6.43 -6.33 -2.79
N MET A 32 -5.71 -6.73 -3.83
CA MET A 32 -4.31 -7.10 -3.77
C MET A 32 -3.59 -6.44 -4.94
N TRP A 33 -2.34 -6.02 -4.76
CA TRP A 33 -1.51 -5.56 -5.87
C TRP A 33 -0.87 -6.75 -6.61
N ASP A 34 -0.33 -6.50 -7.81
CA ASP A 34 0.43 -7.47 -8.58
C ASP A 34 1.80 -6.89 -9.00
N PRO A 35 2.92 -7.61 -8.82
CA PRO A 35 4.25 -7.13 -9.19
C PRO A 35 4.41 -6.74 -10.68
N LYS A 36 3.68 -7.42 -11.58
CA LYS A 36 3.71 -7.13 -13.01
C LYS A 36 3.08 -5.78 -13.32
N ASP A 37 1.97 -5.44 -12.67
CA ASP A 37 1.28 -4.16 -12.88
C ASP A 37 2.13 -3.00 -12.33
N VAL A 38 2.70 -3.16 -11.12
CA VAL A 38 3.65 -2.19 -10.54
C VAL A 38 4.88 -2.01 -11.45
N PHE A 39 5.40 -3.09 -12.04
CA PHE A 39 6.47 -3.00 -13.03
C PHE A 39 6.06 -2.23 -14.29
N LEU A 40 4.86 -2.51 -14.84
CA LEU A 40 4.34 -1.81 -16.00
C LEU A 40 4.16 -0.32 -15.71
N PHE A 41 3.63 0.04 -14.54
CA PHE A 41 3.49 1.43 -14.10
C PHE A 41 4.84 2.14 -13.97
N THR A 42 5.79 1.55 -13.24
CA THR A 42 7.10 2.16 -13.01
C THR A 42 7.87 2.32 -14.32
N SER A 43 7.82 1.31 -15.20
CA SER A 43 8.41 1.35 -16.54
C SER A 43 7.76 2.42 -17.43
N GLY A 44 6.43 2.45 -17.49
CA GLY A 44 5.67 3.42 -18.28
C GLY A 44 5.84 4.85 -17.80
N CYS A 45 6.09 5.04 -16.49
CA CYS A 45 6.38 6.34 -15.90
C CYS A 45 7.88 6.73 -15.91
N HIS A 46 8.76 5.91 -16.52
CA HIS A 46 10.21 6.12 -16.55
C HIS A 46 10.84 6.25 -15.15
N LEU A 47 10.34 5.47 -14.19
CA LEU A 47 10.87 5.38 -12.84
C LEU A 47 11.84 4.19 -12.72
N ALA A 48 12.66 4.19 -11.67
CA ALA A 48 13.41 2.99 -11.31
C ALA A 48 12.43 1.83 -11.02
N ASN A 49 12.86 0.60 -11.27
CA ASN A 49 12.07 -0.56 -10.88
C ASN A 49 11.91 -0.58 -9.35
N MET A 50 10.68 -0.53 -8.89
CA MET A 50 10.30 -0.47 -7.48
C MET A 50 9.22 -1.52 -7.24
N THR A 51 9.20 -2.07 -6.04
CA THR A 51 8.21 -3.07 -5.63
C THR A 51 8.03 -3.00 -4.12
N VAL A 52 6.99 -3.66 -3.62
CA VAL A 52 6.77 -3.89 -2.20
C VAL A 52 7.91 -4.74 -1.64
N ALA A 53 8.55 -4.27 -0.57
CA ALA A 53 9.66 -4.94 0.07
C ALA A 53 9.20 -6.05 1.04
N THR A 54 8.05 -5.84 1.69
CA THR A 54 7.49 -6.76 2.68
C THR A 54 5.98 -6.85 2.51
N MET A 55 5.43 -8.05 2.53
CA MET A 55 3.99 -8.28 2.60
C MET A 55 3.61 -8.78 4.00
N VAL A 56 2.61 -8.17 4.62
CA VAL A 56 1.98 -8.66 5.86
C VAL A 56 0.62 -9.23 5.47
N PRO A 57 0.51 -10.55 5.30
CA PRO A 57 -0.75 -11.19 4.95
C PRO A 57 -1.72 -11.20 6.14
N PRO A 58 -3.01 -11.46 5.89
CA PRO A 58 -3.94 -11.76 6.98
C PRO A 58 -3.51 -13.07 7.65
N ALA A 59 -3.83 -13.24 8.93
CA ALA A 59 -3.48 -14.44 9.68
C ALA A 59 -3.98 -15.71 8.94
N GLY A 60 -3.06 -16.61 8.59
CA GLY A 60 -3.37 -17.88 7.91
C GLY A 60 -3.31 -17.86 6.37
N ASN A 61 -2.85 -16.77 5.75
CA ASN A 61 -2.58 -16.68 4.31
C ASN A 61 -1.08 -16.47 4.06
N ASP A 62 -0.54 -17.03 2.98
CA ASP A 62 0.89 -17.01 2.64
C ASP A 62 1.35 -15.73 1.92
N GLY A 63 0.44 -14.80 1.63
CA GLY A 63 0.80 -13.47 1.14
C GLY A 63 1.25 -13.44 -0.31
N ASN A 64 0.85 -14.42 -1.12
CA ASN A 64 1.03 -14.37 -2.57
C ASN A 64 0.01 -13.39 -3.18
N GLY A 65 0.31 -12.09 -3.03
CA GLY A 65 -0.33 -10.95 -3.68
C GLY A 65 -0.56 -11.21 -5.17
N THR A 66 -1.76 -11.67 -5.50
CA THR A 66 -2.20 -11.80 -6.89
C THR A 66 -3.53 -11.11 -7.01
N CYS A 67 -3.53 -10.02 -7.78
CA CYS A 67 -4.75 -9.38 -8.21
C CYS A 67 -5.47 -10.32 -9.20
N ALA A 68 -6.29 -11.22 -8.68
CA ALA A 68 -7.01 -12.20 -9.49
C ALA A 68 -8.42 -12.43 -8.94
N ILE A 69 -9.34 -11.48 -9.18
CA ILE A 69 -10.76 -11.74 -8.92
C ILE A 69 -11.37 -12.45 -10.14
N PRO A 70 -11.82 -13.72 -10.04
CA PRO A 70 -12.16 -14.57 -11.20
C PRO A 70 -13.28 -14.07 -12.11
N ILE A 71 -14.07 -13.09 -11.66
CA ILE A 71 -15.29 -12.63 -12.36
C ILE A 71 -15.15 -11.19 -12.88
N ILE A 72 -14.45 -10.33 -12.14
CA ILE A 72 -14.31 -8.89 -12.44
C ILE A 72 -12.88 -8.49 -12.84
N GLY A 73 -11.94 -9.44 -12.83
CA GLY A 73 -10.56 -9.22 -13.28
C GLY A 73 -9.80 -8.21 -12.41
N GLN A 74 -8.83 -7.53 -13.01
CA GLN A 74 -7.97 -6.55 -12.33
C GLN A 74 -8.68 -5.26 -11.89
N ALA A 75 -9.90 -4.98 -12.40
CA ALA A 75 -10.67 -3.79 -12.04
C ALA A 75 -11.04 -3.73 -10.55
N ALA A 76 -10.94 -4.86 -9.85
CA ALA A 76 -11.23 -4.93 -8.42
C ALA A 76 -10.01 -4.67 -7.52
N CYS A 77 -8.83 -4.38 -8.09
CA CYS A 77 -7.61 -4.07 -7.36
C CYS A 77 -7.13 -2.64 -7.60
N GLU A 78 -7.99 -1.78 -8.14
CA GLU A 78 -7.63 -0.41 -8.51
C GLU A 78 -7.10 0.37 -7.31
N GLU A 79 -7.68 0.20 -6.11
CA GLU A 79 -7.21 0.88 -4.90
C GLU A 79 -5.84 0.36 -4.47
N ALA A 80 -5.67 -0.96 -4.37
CA ALA A 80 -4.39 -1.55 -3.96
C ALA A 80 -3.24 -1.21 -4.91
N LEU A 81 -3.50 -1.20 -6.23
CA LEU A 81 -2.52 -0.75 -7.21
C LEU A 81 -2.26 0.76 -7.07
N LEU A 82 -3.29 1.59 -6.94
CA LEU A 82 -3.17 3.03 -6.76
C LEU A 82 -2.26 3.37 -5.58
N ASP A 83 -2.54 2.80 -4.41
CA ASP A 83 -1.82 3.05 -3.17
C ASP A 83 -0.35 2.64 -3.28
N VAL A 84 -0.07 1.42 -3.73
CA VAL A 84 1.30 0.90 -3.92
C VAL A 84 2.08 1.70 -4.97
N GLU A 85 1.49 1.93 -6.14
CA GLU A 85 2.16 2.59 -7.26
C GLU A 85 2.52 4.04 -6.92
N TYR A 86 1.58 4.78 -6.35
CA TYR A 86 1.81 6.20 -6.08
C TYR A 86 2.72 6.44 -4.89
N ILE A 87 2.62 5.66 -3.80
CA ILE A 87 3.51 5.84 -2.66
C ILE A 87 4.98 5.53 -3.04
N LEU A 88 5.22 4.46 -3.80
CA LEU A 88 6.55 4.14 -4.36
C LEU A 88 7.04 5.27 -5.28
N SER A 89 6.16 5.84 -6.08
CA SER A 89 6.51 6.90 -7.02
C SER A 89 6.82 8.25 -6.38
N THR A 90 6.33 8.52 -5.16
CA THR A 90 6.57 9.78 -4.44
C THR A 90 7.80 9.73 -3.55
N ALA A 91 8.14 8.55 -3.03
CA ALA A 91 9.30 8.32 -2.16
C ALA A 91 10.17 7.14 -2.64
N PRO A 92 10.76 7.22 -3.86
CA PRO A 92 11.60 6.13 -4.36
C PRO A 92 12.77 5.83 -3.41
N GLY A 93 13.08 4.56 -3.20
CA GLY A 93 14.16 4.13 -2.31
C GLY A 93 13.76 3.93 -0.84
N VAL A 94 12.54 4.32 -0.44
CA VAL A 94 11.99 3.98 0.87
C VAL A 94 11.37 2.57 0.80
N PRO A 95 11.73 1.64 1.70
CA PRO A 95 11.09 0.32 1.75
C PRO A 95 9.60 0.44 2.05
N LEU A 96 8.78 -0.18 1.20
CA LEU A 96 7.34 -0.27 1.35
C LEU A 96 6.94 -1.63 1.95
N THR A 97 6.15 -1.60 3.01
CA THR A 97 5.42 -2.75 3.53
C THR A 97 3.96 -2.66 3.09
N ASP A 98 3.44 -3.69 2.46
CA ASP A 98 2.00 -3.82 2.23
C ASP A 98 1.36 -4.58 3.41
N VAL A 99 0.30 -4.03 4.00
CA VAL A 99 -0.36 -4.57 5.18
C VAL A 99 -1.83 -4.82 4.86
N TYR A 100 -2.14 -6.09 4.61
CA TYR A 100 -3.46 -6.49 4.15
C TYR A 100 -4.34 -7.00 5.30
N SER A 101 -5.59 -6.56 5.28
CA SER A 101 -6.69 -7.09 6.08
C SER A 101 -7.75 -7.74 5.19
N SER A 102 -8.18 -8.96 5.53
CA SER A 102 -9.25 -9.64 4.79
C SER A 102 -10.64 -9.05 5.05
N THR A 103 -10.76 -8.16 6.03
CA THR A 103 -11.98 -7.47 6.45
C THR A 103 -11.80 -5.96 6.26
N PHE A 104 -12.89 -5.23 6.05
CA PHE A 104 -12.89 -3.76 6.11
C PHE A 104 -12.85 -3.28 7.57
N SER A 105 -11.75 -3.58 8.27
CA SER A 105 -11.58 -3.35 9.71
C SER A 105 -10.31 -2.57 9.98
N LEU A 106 -10.47 -1.28 10.28
CA LEU A 106 -9.37 -0.44 10.72
C LEU A 106 -8.72 -0.97 12.02
N LEU A 107 -9.51 -1.62 12.88
CA LEU A 107 -9.02 -2.22 14.12
C LEU A 107 -8.09 -3.42 13.86
N ASP A 108 -8.47 -4.31 12.95
CA ASP A 108 -7.65 -5.48 12.61
C ASP A 108 -6.32 -5.04 11.99
N TRP A 109 -6.36 -4.05 11.09
CA TRP A 109 -5.17 -3.41 10.54
C TRP A 109 -4.29 -2.78 11.63
N ALA A 110 -4.88 -2.05 12.58
CA ALA A 110 -4.14 -1.42 13.67
C ALA A 110 -3.44 -2.44 14.57
N PHE A 111 -4.08 -3.58 14.84
CA PHE A 111 -3.44 -4.70 15.54
C PHE A 111 -2.31 -5.33 14.73
N ALA A 112 -2.48 -5.49 13.42
CA ALA A 112 -1.43 -6.02 12.55
C ALA A 112 -0.17 -5.14 12.59
N ILE A 113 -0.33 -3.82 12.46
CA ILE A 113 0.77 -2.84 12.60
C ILE A 113 1.39 -2.89 14.01
N GLY A 114 0.56 -2.89 15.05
CA GLY A 114 1.02 -2.90 16.44
C GLY A 114 1.81 -4.15 16.84
N ASN A 115 1.62 -5.26 16.12
CA ASN A 115 2.34 -6.51 16.33
C ASN A 115 3.66 -6.61 15.55
N LEU A 116 3.99 -5.65 14.67
CA LEU A 116 5.26 -5.63 13.97
C LEU A 116 6.41 -5.27 14.93
N THR A 117 7.53 -5.99 14.83
CA THR A 117 8.73 -5.70 15.63
C THR A 117 9.40 -4.39 15.23
N ALA A 118 9.24 -3.99 13.98
CA ALA A 118 9.73 -2.73 13.41
C ALA A 118 8.62 -2.11 12.54
N PRO A 119 7.62 -1.47 13.15
CA PRO A 119 6.49 -0.91 12.41
C PRO A 119 6.98 0.22 11.46
N PRO A 120 6.42 0.34 10.25
CA PRO A 120 6.75 1.42 9.32
C PRO A 120 6.50 2.80 9.93
N LEU A 121 7.41 3.74 9.64
CA LEU A 121 7.36 5.09 10.22
C LEU A 121 6.22 5.95 9.64
N VAL A 122 5.82 5.67 8.40
CA VAL A 122 4.70 6.33 7.72
C VAL A 122 3.71 5.24 7.31
N ASN A 123 2.42 5.44 7.60
CA ASN A 123 1.36 4.53 7.20
C ASN A 123 0.34 5.35 6.40
N SER A 124 0.13 4.97 5.13
CA SER A 124 -0.94 5.50 4.28
C SER A 124 -2.13 4.56 4.42
N VAL A 125 -3.29 5.10 4.78
CA VAL A 125 -4.49 4.30 5.06
C VAL A 125 -5.68 4.92 4.32
N SER A 126 -6.03 4.32 3.19
CA SER A 126 -7.22 4.68 2.41
C SER A 126 -8.43 3.94 2.97
N TYR A 127 -8.89 4.36 4.15
CA TYR A 127 -10.05 3.80 4.85
C TYR A 127 -11.01 4.91 5.26
N GLY A 128 -12.31 4.69 5.10
CA GLY A 128 -13.32 5.65 5.52
C GLY A 128 -14.71 5.04 5.62
N ASN A 129 -15.43 5.48 6.65
CA ASN A 129 -16.87 5.31 6.85
C ASN A 129 -17.38 6.58 7.52
N ASP A 130 -18.69 6.85 7.48
CA ASP A 130 -19.26 7.95 8.24
C ASP A 130 -18.92 7.78 9.73
N GLU A 131 -18.49 8.85 10.40
CA GLU A 131 -18.13 8.79 11.83
C GLU A 131 -19.28 8.24 12.68
N ALA A 132 -20.52 8.58 12.33
CA ALA A 132 -21.72 8.07 13.00
C ALA A 132 -21.96 6.57 12.78
N GLN A 133 -21.40 5.96 11.74
CA GLN A 133 -21.50 4.54 11.40
C GLN A 133 -20.28 3.74 11.85
N GLN A 134 -19.17 4.41 12.21
CA GLN A 134 -18.04 3.71 12.79
C GLN A 134 -18.42 3.18 14.16
N THR A 135 -18.15 1.89 14.37
CA THR A 135 -18.53 1.13 15.57
C THR A 135 -18.13 1.87 16.83
N SER A 136 -19.11 2.58 17.37
CA SER A 136 -19.17 2.97 18.76
C SER A 136 -20.19 2.04 19.40
N PRO A 137 -20.25 1.91 20.73
CA PRO A 137 -21.32 1.16 21.39
C PRO A 137 -22.76 1.60 21.01
N ALA A 138 -22.94 2.70 20.27
CA ALA A 138 -24.22 3.25 19.85
C ALA A 138 -24.64 2.91 18.39
N TYR A 139 -23.76 2.36 17.54
CA TYR A 139 -24.07 1.97 16.14
C TYR A 139 -23.34 0.69 15.73
#